data_AF-A0A6I3G6E0-F1
#
_entry.id   AF-A0A6I3G6E0-F1
#
_cell.length_a   1.000
_cell.length_b   1.000
_cell.length_c   1.000
_cell.angle_alpha   90.00
_cell.angle_beta   90.00
_cell.angle_gamma   90.00
#
_symmetry.space_group_name_H-M   'P 1'
#
loop_
_entity.id
_entity.type
_entity.pdbx_description
1 polymer ?
#
loop_
_entity_poly.entity_id
_entity_poly.type
_entity_poly.pdbx_seq_one_letter_code
_entity_poly.pdbx_strand_id
1 'polypeptide(L)'
;ASTKALAWKRAVEDELTSWTRVSIIRGFSRPMHRALQVPYVDKYFDLLLHTWANKSYEESTTIIDGLFPMYVTNQSTLDKANHWLDVTGKDGHASLRRHVAEARDSLQRALKVQAKDK
;
A
#
# COMPACT_ATOMS: atom_id res chain seq x y z
N ALA A 1 2.67 -18.30 -11.99
CA ALA A 1 2.18 -17.01 -11.42
C ALA A 1 2.90 -15.86 -12.14
N SER A 2 2.26 -14.70 -12.35
CA SER A 2 2.93 -13.53 -12.95
C SER A 2 4.05 -13.02 -12.02
N THR A 3 5.06 -12.34 -12.57
CA THR A 3 6.18 -11.78 -11.79
C THR A 3 5.69 -10.85 -10.66
N LYS A 4 4.61 -10.10 -10.89
CA LYS A 4 3.98 -9.25 -9.86
C LYS A 4 3.32 -10.07 -8.75
N ALA A 5 2.66 -11.17 -9.09
CA ALA A 5 2.02 -12.03 -8.09
C ALA A 5 3.06 -12.70 -7.20
N LEU A 6 4.18 -13.13 -7.79
CA LEU A 6 5.30 -13.65 -7.02
C LEU A 6 5.92 -12.57 -6.12
N ALA A 7 6.23 -11.39 -6.66
CA ALA A 7 6.80 -10.30 -5.87
C ALA A 7 5.90 -9.87 -4.70
N TRP A 8 4.59 -9.77 -4.93
CA TRP A 8 3.61 -9.51 -3.89
C TRP A 8 3.64 -10.57 -2.79
N LYS A 9 3.50 -11.84 -3.18
CA LYS A 9 3.50 -12.97 -2.24
C LYS A 9 4.75 -12.93 -1.37
N ARG A 10 5.93 -12.80 -1.97
CA ARG A 10 7.20 -12.76 -1.25
C ARG A 10 7.31 -11.56 -0.32
N ALA A 11 6.86 -10.39 -0.76
CA ALA A 11 6.90 -9.17 0.05
C ALA A 11 5.99 -9.23 1.28
N VAL A 12 4.90 -10.00 1.22
CA VAL A 12 3.88 -10.07 2.29
C VAL A 12 4.05 -11.31 3.16
N GLU A 13 4.30 -12.48 2.57
CA GLU A 13 4.19 -13.78 3.25
C GLU A 13 5.55 -14.39 3.64
N ASP A 14 6.60 -14.22 2.83
CA ASP A 14 7.88 -14.89 3.09
C ASP A 14 8.59 -14.30 4.33
N GLU A 15 9.31 -15.16 5.06
CA GLU A 15 10.31 -14.74 6.04
C GLU A 15 11.59 -14.32 5.31
N LEU A 16 11.94 -13.04 5.40
CA LEU A 16 13.02 -12.41 4.64
C LEU A 16 13.84 -11.49 5.53
N THR A 17 15.10 -11.24 5.14
CA THR A 17 15.84 -10.11 5.72
C THR A 17 15.15 -8.79 5.38
N SER A 18 15.26 -7.78 6.28
CA SER A 18 14.68 -6.45 6.06
C SER A 18 15.07 -5.88 4.69
N TRP A 19 16.35 -6.01 4.30
CA TRP A 19 16.85 -5.48 3.03
C TRP A 19 16.30 -6.21 1.80
N THR A 20 16.12 -7.54 1.88
CA THR A 20 15.49 -8.32 0.81
C THR A 20 14.02 -7.89 0.63
N ARG A 21 13.26 -7.74 1.72
CA ARG A 21 11.85 -7.30 1.66
C ARG A 21 11.74 -5.92 1.03
N VAL A 22 12.54 -4.96 1.49
CA VAL A 22 12.59 -3.60 0.92
C VAL A 22 12.89 -3.63 -0.57
N SER A 23 13.83 -4.46 -1.02
CA SER A 23 14.21 -4.57 -2.43
C SER A 23 13.07 -5.10 -3.30
N ILE A 24 12.36 -6.12 -2.82
CA ILE A 24 11.19 -6.68 -3.52
C ILE A 24 10.09 -5.63 -3.61
N ILE A 25 9.76 -4.97 -2.50
CA ILE A 25 8.73 -3.92 -2.45
C ILE A 25 9.09 -2.77 -3.41
N ARG A 26 10.34 -2.29 -3.43
CA ARG A 26 10.77 -1.25 -4.38
C ARG A 26 10.66 -1.69 -5.84
N GLY A 27 10.96 -2.96 -6.14
CA GLY A 27 10.75 -3.53 -7.48
C GLY A 27 9.28 -3.66 -7.87
N PHE A 28 8.42 -3.97 -6.90
CA PHE A 28 6.97 -4.02 -7.07
C PHE A 28 6.39 -2.63 -7.35
N SER A 29 6.76 -1.63 -6.54
CA SER A 29 6.21 -0.27 -6.54
C SER A 29 6.89 0.67 -7.54
N ARG A 30 7.31 0.20 -8.72
CA ARG A 30 7.89 1.07 -9.76
C ARG A 30 6.80 1.92 -10.45
N PRO A 31 7.00 3.24 -10.66
CA PRO A 31 6.01 4.11 -11.32
C PRO A 31 5.61 3.63 -12.72
N MET A 32 6.57 3.15 -13.51
CA MET A 32 6.34 2.62 -14.86
C MET A 32 5.44 1.37 -14.89
N HIS A 33 5.23 0.73 -13.75
CA HIS A 33 4.40 -0.48 -13.61
C HIS A 33 3.00 -0.19 -13.08
N ARG A 34 2.53 1.08 -13.06
CA ARG A 34 1.21 1.47 -12.54
C ARG A 34 0.04 0.60 -13.01
N ALA A 35 -0.01 0.25 -14.30
CA ALA A 35 -1.08 -0.59 -14.85
C ALA A 35 -1.09 -2.01 -14.24
N LEU A 36 0.10 -2.55 -13.96
CA LEU A 36 0.26 -3.86 -13.33
C LEU A 36 -0.03 -3.87 -11.82
N GLN A 37 -0.13 -2.69 -11.20
CA GLN A 37 -0.42 -2.54 -9.76
C GLN A 37 -1.92 -2.45 -9.48
N VAL A 38 -2.76 -2.12 -10.48
CA VAL A 38 -4.22 -2.00 -10.32
C VAL A 38 -4.87 -3.20 -9.61
N PRO A 39 -4.53 -4.47 -9.94
CA PRO A 39 -5.13 -5.63 -9.28
C PRO A 39 -4.75 -5.82 -7.80
N TYR A 40 -3.85 -4.99 -7.27
CA TYR A 40 -3.34 -5.07 -5.90
C TYR A 40 -3.87 -3.96 -5.00
N VAL A 41 -4.65 -3.02 -5.53
CA VAL A 41 -5.24 -1.94 -4.73
C VAL A 41 -6.16 -2.52 -3.64
N ASP A 42 -7.07 -3.42 -4.01
CA ASP A 42 -7.96 -4.06 -3.03
C ASP A 42 -7.17 -4.95 -2.06
N LYS A 43 -6.25 -5.75 -2.62
CA LYS A 43 -5.37 -6.62 -1.82
C LYS A 43 -4.57 -5.85 -0.77
N TYR A 44 -4.12 -4.63 -1.10
CA TYR A 44 -3.43 -3.75 -0.17
C TYR A 44 -4.31 -3.41 1.02
N PHE A 45 -5.55 -2.98 0.81
CA PHE A 45 -6.42 -2.61 1.94
C PHE A 45 -6.87 -3.83 2.76
N ASP A 46 -7.06 -4.98 2.11
CA ASP A 46 -7.45 -6.23 2.77
C ASP A 46 -6.35 -6.77 3.72
N LEU A 47 -5.07 -6.53 3.42
CA LEU A 47 -3.96 -7.11 4.21
C LEU A 47 -3.64 -6.31 5.49
N LEU A 48 -4.00 -5.02 5.56
CA LEU A 48 -3.42 -4.09 6.55
C LEU A 48 -3.57 -4.54 8.00
N LEU A 49 -4.78 -4.93 8.39
CA LEU A 49 -5.07 -5.38 9.75
C LEU A 49 -4.32 -6.67 10.08
N HIS A 50 -4.30 -7.62 9.14
CA HIS A 50 -3.61 -8.89 9.31
C HIS A 50 -2.09 -8.70 9.45
N THR A 51 -1.49 -7.91 8.56
CA THR A 51 -0.05 -7.60 8.62
C THR A 51 0.32 -6.96 9.94
N TRP A 52 -0.44 -5.94 10.39
CA TRP A 52 -0.14 -5.28 11.66
C TRP A 52 -0.26 -6.21 12.88
N ALA A 53 -1.24 -7.12 12.87
CA ALA A 53 -1.46 -8.02 13.99
C ALA A 53 -0.43 -9.16 14.09
N ASN A 54 0.20 -9.54 12.97
CA ASN A 54 1.00 -10.77 12.91
C ASN A 54 2.49 -10.52 12.65
N LYS A 55 2.91 -9.29 12.36
CA LYS A 55 4.29 -8.96 12.04
C LYS A 55 4.86 -7.94 13.01
N SER A 56 6.19 -7.87 13.07
CA SER A 56 6.87 -6.84 13.86
C SER A 56 6.48 -5.44 13.38
N TYR A 57 6.69 -4.42 14.22
CA TYR A 57 6.44 -3.03 13.84
C TYR A 57 7.26 -2.62 12.61
N GLU A 58 8.56 -2.93 12.58
CA GLU A 58 9.46 -2.62 11.46
C GLU A 58 8.99 -3.29 10.16
N GLU A 59 8.64 -4.56 10.22
CA GLU A 59 8.20 -5.31 9.05
C GLU A 59 6.83 -4.83 8.54
N SER A 60 5.89 -4.58 9.46
CA SER A 60 4.56 -4.07 9.14
C SER A 60 4.64 -2.72 8.46
N THR A 61 5.36 -1.76 9.04
CA THR A 61 5.52 -0.41 8.47
C THR A 61 6.21 -0.46 7.10
N THR A 62 7.22 -1.31 6.93
CA THR A 62 7.88 -1.54 5.63
C THR A 62 6.88 -2.00 4.56
N ILE A 63 5.98 -2.94 4.90
CA ILE A 63 4.95 -3.44 3.98
C ILE A 63 3.89 -2.37 3.70
N ILE A 64 3.36 -1.74 4.74
CA ILE A 64 2.25 -0.78 4.67
C ILE A 64 2.64 0.46 3.86
N ASP A 65 3.79 1.06 4.16
CA ASP A 65 4.23 2.29 3.49
C ASP A 65 4.71 1.99 2.08
N GLY A 66 5.43 0.88 1.89
CA GLY A 66 6.06 0.55 0.63
C GLY A 66 5.11 -0.03 -0.42
N LEU A 67 4.00 -0.66 0.00
CA LEU A 67 2.97 -1.20 -0.90
C LEU A 67 1.75 -0.31 -1.05
N PHE A 68 1.67 0.84 -0.38
CA PHE A 68 0.58 1.78 -0.61
C PHE A 68 0.47 2.12 -2.11
N PRO A 69 -0.73 2.06 -2.72
CA PRO A 69 -0.92 2.15 -4.17
C PRO A 69 -0.79 3.58 -4.72
N MET A 70 0.25 4.31 -4.33
CA MET A 70 0.48 5.73 -4.65
C MET A 70 0.47 6.00 -6.17
N TYR A 71 1.01 5.09 -6.99
CA TYR A 71 1.09 5.27 -8.45
C TYR A 71 -0.19 4.89 -9.20
N VAL A 72 -1.17 4.30 -8.52
CA VAL A 72 -2.54 4.13 -9.03
C VAL A 72 -3.35 5.37 -8.63
N THR A 73 -2.87 6.53 -9.08
CA THR A 73 -3.41 7.84 -8.72
C THR A 73 -4.72 8.10 -9.46
N ASN A 74 -5.85 7.69 -8.87
CA ASN A 74 -7.20 7.98 -9.35
C ASN A 74 -8.17 8.12 -8.16
N GLN A 75 -9.37 8.64 -8.43
CA GLN A 75 -10.40 8.84 -7.39
C GLN A 75 -10.79 7.54 -6.70
N SER A 76 -10.90 6.42 -7.43
CA SER A 76 -11.25 5.12 -6.85
C SER A 76 -10.26 4.64 -5.79
N THR A 77 -8.96 4.84 -5.99
CA THR A 77 -7.94 4.51 -4.98
C THR A 77 -8.06 5.40 -3.75
N LEU A 78 -8.37 6.70 -3.94
CA LEU A 78 -8.60 7.63 -2.82
C LEU A 78 -9.84 7.24 -2.02
N ASP A 79 -10.92 6.87 -2.69
CA ASP A 79 -12.17 6.44 -2.05
C ASP A 79 -11.97 5.17 -1.23
N LYS A 80 -11.16 4.22 -1.72
CA LYS A 80 -10.78 3.02 -0.97
C LYS A 80 -9.95 3.35 0.27
N ALA A 81 -9.01 4.30 0.17
CA ALA A 81 -8.24 4.74 1.34
C ALA A 81 -9.14 5.39 2.40
N ASN A 82 -10.08 6.24 1.99
CA ASN A 82 -11.07 6.85 2.89
C ASN A 82 -11.98 5.78 3.52
N HIS A 83 -12.53 4.88 2.71
CA HIS A 83 -13.38 3.80 3.18
C HIS A 83 -12.66 2.92 4.20
N TRP A 84 -11.39 2.58 3.95
CA TRP A 84 -10.62 1.81 4.91
C TRP A 84 -10.43 2.57 6.23
N LEU A 85 -10.14 3.88 6.20
CA LEU A 85 -10.00 4.69 7.41
C LEU A 85 -11.31 4.86 8.18
N ASP A 86 -12.45 4.93 7.51
CA ASP A 86 -13.75 5.22 8.13
C ASP A 86 -14.52 3.96 8.54
N VAL A 87 -14.27 2.82 7.87
CA VAL A 87 -15.05 1.59 8.03
C VAL A 87 -14.16 0.43 8.47
N THR A 88 -13.31 -0.08 7.59
CA THR A 88 -12.57 -1.34 7.83
C THR A 88 -11.57 -1.23 8.97
N GLY A 89 -10.76 -0.19 8.96
CA GLY A 89 -9.70 0.09 9.93
C GLY A 89 -10.11 1.09 11.00
N LYS A 90 -11.41 1.42 11.14
CA LYS A 90 -11.92 2.47 12.04
C LYS A 90 -11.41 2.30 13.49
N ASP A 91 -11.40 1.06 13.97
CA ASP A 91 -10.96 0.65 15.31
C ASP A 91 -9.54 0.04 15.30
N GLY A 92 -8.82 0.17 14.17
CA GLY A 92 -7.46 -0.32 14.03
C GLY A 92 -6.47 0.45 14.91
N HIS A 93 -5.29 -0.14 15.14
CA HIS A 93 -4.25 0.48 15.95
C HIS A 93 -3.91 1.91 15.47
N ALA A 94 -3.75 2.85 16.39
CA ALA A 94 -3.60 4.28 16.07
C ALA A 94 -2.41 4.57 15.11
N SER A 95 -1.28 3.90 15.32
CA SER A 95 -0.12 4.03 14.43
C SER A 95 -0.40 3.51 13.02
N LEU A 96 -1.04 2.34 12.87
CA LEU A 96 -1.46 1.81 11.56
C LEU A 96 -2.36 2.81 10.83
N ARG A 97 -3.40 3.31 11.51
CA ARG A 97 -4.34 4.29 10.95
C ARG A 97 -3.60 5.54 10.48
N ARG A 98 -2.59 5.99 11.25
CA ARG A 98 -1.76 7.14 10.90
C ARG A 98 -0.98 6.94 9.60
N HIS A 99 -0.32 5.80 9.41
CA HIS A 99 0.39 5.48 8.16
C HIS A 99 -0.54 5.57 6.93
N VAL A 100 -1.73 4.99 7.03
CA VAL A 100 -2.71 5.02 5.94
C VAL A 100 -3.24 6.45 5.68
N ALA A 101 -3.49 7.22 6.75
CA ALA A 101 -3.95 8.59 6.64
C ALA A 101 -2.92 9.51 5.94
N GLU A 102 -1.64 9.41 6.33
CA GLU A 102 -0.56 10.20 5.72
C GLU A 102 -0.35 9.85 4.24
N ALA A 103 -0.44 8.56 3.89
CA ALA A 103 -0.37 8.10 2.50
C ALA A 103 -1.59 8.54 1.67
N ARG A 104 -2.80 8.47 2.24
CA ARG A 104 -4.04 9.01 1.66
C ARG A 104 -3.93 10.50 1.36
N ASP A 105 -3.40 11.28 2.30
CA ASP A 105 -3.25 12.73 2.13
C ASP A 105 -2.25 13.07 1.01
N SER A 106 -1.21 12.26 0.86
CA SER A 106 -0.26 12.34 -0.24
C SER A 106 -0.91 12.01 -1.59
N LEU A 107 -1.75 10.96 -1.63
CA LEU A 107 -2.56 10.60 -2.80
C LEU A 107 -3.54 11.71 -3.21
N GLN A 108 -4.23 12.29 -2.24
CA GLN A 108 -5.15 13.40 -2.47
C GLN A 108 -4.42 14.61 -3.07
N ARG A 109 -3.22 14.94 -2.57
CA ARG A 109 -2.40 16.01 -3.15
C ARG A 109 -1.98 15.69 -4.58
N ALA A 110 -1.52 14.47 -4.85
CA ALA A 110 -1.14 14.05 -6.21
C ALA A 110 -2.30 14.16 -7.21
N LEU A 111 -3.52 13.78 -6.80
CA LEU A 111 -4.73 13.94 -7.63
C LEU A 111 -5.04 15.40 -7.95
N LYS A 112 -4.95 16.29 -6.96
CA LYS A 112 -5.16 17.73 -7.16
C LYS A 112 -4.16 18.32 -8.14
N VAL A 113 -2.88 17.93 -8.04
CA VAL A 113 -1.83 18.39 -8.96
C VAL A 113 -2.08 17.86 -10.37
N GLN A 114 -2.39 16.56 -10.52
CA GLN A 114 -2.68 15.97 -11.83
C GLN A 114 -3.88 16.63 -12.54
N ALA A 115 -4.86 17.13 -11.80
CA ALA A 115 -5.99 17.85 -12.37
C ALA A 115 -5.64 19.27 -12.88
N LYS A 116 -4.52 19.84 -12.44
CA LYS A 116 -4.03 21.18 -12.83
C LYS A 116 -2.99 21.13 -13.95
N ASP A 117 -2.34 19.98 -14.14
CA ASP A 117 -1.32 19.74 -15.17
C ASP A 117 -1.92 19.33 -16.54
N LYS A 118 -3.25 19.17 -16.61
CA LYS A 118 -4.01 18.93 -17.84
C LYS A 118 -4.46 20.25 -18.46
#